data_AF-A0A2W6B861-F1
#
_entry.id   AF-A0A2W6B861-F1
#
_cell.length_a   1.000
_cell.length_b   1.000
_cell.length_c   1.000
_cell.angle_alpha   90.00
_cell.angle_beta   90.00
_cell.angle_gamma   90.00
#
_symmetry.space_group_name_H-M   'P 1'
#
loop_
_entity.id
_entity.type
_entity.pdbx_description
1 polymer ?
#
loop_
_entity_poly.entity_id
_entity_poly.type
_entity_poly.pdbx_seq_one_letter_code
_entity_poly.pdbx_strand_id
1 'polypeptide(L)'
;MREVLDDAGLGDVAVRTTRIESEAQAIAMDFAGSPSFRINGADPFPVPPPPSLACRLYRNSVGLGGLPDRSALTDAVEHARGEHR
;
A
#
# COMPACT_ATOMS: atom_id res chain seq x y z
N MET A 1 -3.63 -2.35 -7.47
CA MET A 1 -2.48 -1.45 -7.72
C MET A 1 -2.22 -1.29 -9.20
N ARG A 2 -1.79 -2.33 -9.94
CA ARG A 2 -1.55 -2.20 -11.40
C ARG A 2 -2.75 -1.61 -12.13
N GLU A 3 -3.91 -2.24 -11.98
CA GLU A 3 -5.18 -1.75 -12.57
C GLU A 3 -5.51 -0.30 -12.16
N VAL A 4 -5.25 0.08 -10.90
CA VAL A 4 -5.50 1.46 -10.42
C VAL A 4 -4.56 2.46 -11.10
N LEU A 5 -3.31 2.08 -11.35
CA LEU A 5 -2.35 2.91 -12.09
C LEU A 5 -2.75 3.00 -13.57
N ASP A 6 -3.17 1.89 -14.19
CA ASP A 6 -3.66 1.89 -15.57
C ASP A 6 -4.87 2.82 -15.73
N ASP A 7 -5.85 2.72 -14.85
CA ASP A 7 -7.04 3.59 -14.83
C ASP A 7 -6.68 5.08 -14.62
N ALA A 8 -5.59 5.37 -13.90
CA ALA A 8 -5.07 6.72 -13.67
C ALA A 8 -4.18 7.26 -14.81
N GLY A 9 -3.95 6.47 -15.88
CA GLY A 9 -3.05 6.84 -16.97
C GLY A 9 -1.56 6.73 -16.62
N LEU A 10 -1.23 5.93 -15.60
CA LEU A 10 0.10 5.71 -15.05
C LEU A 10 0.63 4.29 -15.32
N GLY A 11 0.20 3.66 -16.41
CA GLY A 11 0.59 2.28 -16.76
C GLY A 11 2.10 2.08 -16.91
N ASP A 12 2.85 3.14 -17.24
CA ASP A 12 4.32 3.12 -17.37
C ASP A 12 5.06 3.22 -16.01
N VAL A 13 4.35 3.47 -14.90
CA VAL A 13 4.97 3.57 -13.57
C VAL A 13 5.45 2.19 -13.12
N ALA A 14 6.72 2.12 -12.72
CA ALA A 14 7.33 0.88 -12.24
C ALA A 14 6.67 0.39 -10.95
N VAL A 15 6.14 -0.84 -10.97
CA VAL A 15 5.61 -1.52 -9.78
C VAL A 15 6.57 -2.63 -9.35
N ARG A 16 7.08 -2.54 -8.12
CA ARG A 16 7.93 -3.57 -7.51
C ARG A 16 7.17 -4.31 -6.41
N THR A 17 7.06 -5.63 -6.55
CA THR A 17 6.57 -6.52 -5.48
C THR A 17 7.76 -7.08 -4.71
N THR A 18 7.77 -6.94 -3.39
CA THR A 18 8.82 -7.49 -2.53
C THR A 18 8.18 -8.47 -1.55
N ARG A 19 8.73 -9.68 -1.44
CA ARG A 19 8.31 -10.67 -0.44
C ARG A 19 9.10 -10.44 0.84
N ILE A 20 8.40 -10.39 1.97
CA ILE A 20 8.99 -10.25 3.31
C ILE A 20 8.86 -11.61 4.00
N GLU A 21 9.99 -12.19 4.41
CA GLU A 21 10.05 -13.56 4.92
C GLU A 21 10.67 -13.66 6.33
N SER A 22 11.13 -12.54 6.89
CA SER A 22 11.73 -12.48 8.23
C SER A 22 11.30 -11.23 8.98
N GLU A 23 11.27 -11.32 10.31
CA GLU A 23 10.99 -10.17 11.18
C GLU A 23 12.03 -9.06 10.98
N ALA A 24 13.29 -9.43 10.76
CA ALA A 24 14.35 -8.47 10.45
C ALA A 24 14.06 -7.68 9.16
N GLN A 25 13.59 -8.34 8.09
CA GLN A 25 13.15 -7.65 6.88
C GLN A 25 11.91 -6.79 7.13
N ALA A 26 10.95 -7.28 7.93
CA ALA A 26 9.76 -6.52 8.28
C ALA A 26 10.13 -5.21 8.99
N ILE A 27 11.02 -5.26 9.99
CA ILE A 27 11.51 -4.08 10.71
C ILE A 27 12.29 -3.15 9.78
N ALA A 28 13.26 -3.68 9.02
CA ALA A 28 14.09 -2.88 8.12
C ALA A 28 13.27 -2.14 7.05
N MET A 29 12.13 -2.72 6.66
CA MET A 29 11.23 -2.16 5.67
C MET A 29 9.98 -1.56 6.29
N ASP A 30 9.90 -1.31 7.60
CA ASP A 30 8.72 -0.77 8.29
C ASP A 30 7.40 -1.43 7.83
N PHE A 31 7.41 -2.75 7.70
CA PHE A 31 6.36 -3.54 7.06
C PHE A 31 5.17 -3.74 8.02
N ALA A 32 4.10 -2.97 7.82
CA ALA A 32 2.87 -3.03 8.61
C ALA A 32 2.01 -4.31 8.40
N GLY A 33 2.55 -5.34 7.74
CA GLY A 33 1.88 -6.60 7.43
C GLY A 33 1.45 -6.75 5.97
N SER A 34 1.07 -7.96 5.58
CA SER A 34 0.74 -8.33 4.21
C SER A 34 -0.76 -8.18 3.90
N PRO A 35 -1.14 -7.69 2.71
CA PRO A 35 -0.31 -6.89 1.82
C PRO A 35 -0.07 -5.50 2.41
N SER A 36 1.01 -4.83 2.00
CA SER A 36 1.25 -3.40 2.26
C SER A 36 1.59 -2.69 0.96
N PHE A 37 1.08 -1.46 0.81
CA PHE A 37 1.27 -0.65 -0.38
C PHE A 37 2.13 0.56 -0.04
N ARG A 38 3.04 0.92 -0.95
CA ARG A 38 3.84 2.14 -0.85
C ARG A 38 3.79 2.90 -2.15
N ILE A 39 3.57 4.20 -2.06
CA ILE A 39 3.59 5.13 -3.19
C ILE A 39 4.69 6.13 -2.88
N ASN A 40 5.69 6.22 -3.75
CA ASN A 40 6.88 7.07 -3.54
C ASN A 40 7.58 6.85 -2.17
N GLY A 41 7.53 5.62 -1.66
CA GLY A 41 8.13 5.24 -0.37
C GLY A 41 7.22 5.44 0.85
N ALA A 42 6.11 6.18 0.73
CA ALA A 42 5.15 6.41 1.81
C ALA A 42 4.02 5.36 1.81
N ASP A 43 3.59 4.96 3.00
CA ASP A 43 2.39 4.13 3.19
C ASP A 43 1.15 5.03 3.20
N PRO A 44 0.20 4.86 2.26
CA PRO A 44 -1.00 5.71 2.20
C PRO A 44 -2.06 5.36 3.26
N PHE A 45 -1.89 4.27 4.01
CA PHE A 45 -2.86 3.80 5.01
C PHE A 45 -2.25 3.66 6.42
N PRO A 46 -1.44 4.61 6.93
CA PRO A 46 -0.59 4.40 8.09
C PRO A 46 -1.41 3.91 9.30
N VAL A 47 -1.01 2.76 9.87
CA VAL A 47 -1.60 2.19 11.07
C VAL A 47 -0.52 2.05 12.14
N PRO A 48 -0.85 2.23 13.44
CA PRO A 48 0.13 2.22 14.51
C PRO A 48 0.31 0.86 15.25
N PRO A 49 0.56 -0.28 14.59
CA PRO A 49 1.27 -1.38 15.23
C PRO A 49 2.71 -1.53 14.68
N PRO A 50 3.61 -2.16 15.45
CA PRO A 50 4.99 -2.37 15.01
C PRO A 50 5.04 -3.24 13.74
N PRO A 51 6.13 -3.12 12.95
CA PRO A 51 6.36 -3.99 11.82
C PRO A 51 6.25 -5.47 12.21
N SER A 52 5.52 -6.27 11.44
CA SER A 52 5.27 -7.66 11.77
C SER A 52 5.08 -8.55 10.54
N LEU A 53 5.44 -9.83 10.67
CA LEU A 53 5.11 -10.88 9.70
C LEU A 53 3.65 -11.34 9.89
N ALA A 54 2.71 -10.40 9.80
CA ALA A 54 1.29 -10.66 9.96
C ALA A 54 0.50 -10.23 8.73
N CYS A 55 -0.77 -10.62 8.65
CA CYS A 55 -1.70 -10.03 7.69
C CYS A 55 -2.14 -8.66 8.19
N ARG A 56 -2.16 -7.67 7.29
CA ARG A 56 -2.69 -6.34 7.55
C ARG A 56 -4.18 -6.31 7.24
N LEU A 57 -4.94 -5.69 8.12
CA LEU A 57 -6.35 -5.41 7.90
C LEU A 57 -6.53 -3.95 7.52
N TYR A 58 -7.35 -3.74 6.50
CA TYR A 58 -7.73 -2.44 5.98
C TYR A 58 -9.19 -2.20 6.29
N ARG A 59 -9.51 -0.95 6.65
CA ARG A 59 -10.90 -0.51 6.71
C ARG A 59 -11.40 -0.33 5.29
N ASN A 60 -12.53 -0.95 5.00
CA ASN A 60 -13.23 -0.85 3.73
C ASN A 60 -14.72 -0.58 3.97
N SER A 61 -15.46 -0.37 2.89
CA SER A 61 -16.89 -0.05 2.88
C SER A 61 -17.79 -1.07 3.59
N VAL A 62 -17.34 -2.32 3.75
CA VAL A 62 -18.09 -3.43 4.37
C VAL A 62 -17.54 -3.85 5.74
N GLY A 63 -16.46 -3.23 6.23
CA GLY A 63 -15.82 -3.57 7.50
C GLY A 63 -14.29 -3.62 7.41
N LEU A 64 -13.70 -4.69 7.97
CA LEU A 64 -12.26 -4.97 7.86
C LEU A 64 -12.02 -6.05 6.81
N GLY A 65 -11.05 -5.82 5.93
CA GLY A 65 -10.65 -6.79 4.90
C GLY A 65 -9.14 -6.85 4.73
N GLY A 66 -8.66 -7.90 4.05
CA GLY A 66 -7.23 -8.06 3.74
C GLY A 66 -6.72 -7.12 2.64
N LEU A 67 -7.59 -6.31 2.04
CA LEU A 67 -7.25 -5.33 1.01
C LEU A 67 -8.02 -4.03 1.28
N PRO A 68 -7.41 -2.87 0.97
CA PRO A 68 -8.15 -1.60 0.92
C PRO A 68 -9.14 -1.62 -0.25
N ASP A 69 -10.15 -0.74 -0.17
CA ASP A 69 -11.05 -0.52 -1.30
C ASP A 69 -10.29 0.03 -2.52
N ARG A 70 -10.79 -0.29 -3.72
CA ARG A 70 -10.23 0.25 -4.97
C ARG A 70 -10.23 1.78 -4.97
N SER A 71 -11.33 2.40 -4.53
CA SER A 71 -11.44 3.86 -4.44
C SER A 71 -10.37 4.45 -3.51
N ALA A 72 -10.12 3.83 -2.36
CA ALA A 72 -9.09 4.28 -1.43
C ALA A 72 -7.68 4.21 -2.04
N LEU A 73 -7.40 3.18 -2.86
CA LEU A 73 -6.15 3.11 -3.63
C LEU A 73 -6.08 4.18 -4.72
N THR A 74 -7.18 4.43 -5.43
CA THR A 74 -7.26 5.50 -6.44
C THR A 74 -7.00 6.86 -5.81
N ASP A 75 -7.68 7.18 -4.70
CA ASP A 75 -7.50 8.44 -3.97
C ASP A 75 -6.06 8.62 -3.50
N ALA A 76 -5.42 7.56 -3.01
CA ALA A 76 -4.03 7.58 -2.60
C ALA A 76 -3.07 7.86 -3.77
N VAL A 77 -3.32 7.28 -4.94
CA VAL A 77 -2.54 7.57 -6.16
C VAL A 77 -2.72 9.01 -6.59
N GLU A 78 -3.96 9.51 -6.67
CA GLU A 78 -4.25 10.89 -7.07
C GLU A 78 -3.67 11.91 -6.08
N HIS A 79 -3.74 11.64 -4.78
CA HIS A 79 -3.11 12.47 -3.76
C HIS A 79 -1.60 12.56 -3.99
N ALA A 80 -0.92 11.43 -4.11
CA ALA A 80 0.51 11.40 -4.36
C ALA A 80 0.89 12.11 -5.67
N ARG A 81 0.08 12.01 -6.73
CA ARG A 81 0.30 12.75 -7.99
C ARG A 81 0.24 14.26 -7.79
N GLY A 82 -0.70 14.74 -6.97
CA GLY A 82 -0.87 16.16 -6.66
C GLY A 82 0.30 16.75 -5.86
N GLU A 83 0.95 15.94 -5.02
CA GLU A 83 2.11 16.35 -4.22
C GLU A 83 3.40 16.55 -5.05
N HIS A 84 3.46 16.02 -6.28
CA HIS A 84 4.62 16.15 -7.19
C HIS A 84 4.50 17.29 -8.22
N ARG A 85 3.50 18.16 -8.10
CA ARG A 85 3.26 19.29 -9.01
C ARG A 85 3.72 20.61 -8.41
#